data_AF-A0A0Q8V802-F1
#
_entry.id   AF-A0A0Q8V802-F1
#
_cell.length_a   1.000
_cell.length_b   1.000
_cell.length_c   1.000
_cell.angle_alpha   90.00
_cell.angle_beta   90.00
_cell.angle_gamma   90.00
#
_symmetry.space_group_name_H-M   'P 1'
#
loop_
_entity.id
_entity.type
_entity.pdbx_description
1 polymer ?
#
loop_
_entity_poly.entity_id
_entity_poly.type
_entity_poly.pdbx_seq_one_letter_code
_entity_poly.pdbx_strand_id
1 'polypeptide(L)'
;MHVTTSLARRLAVLLALVIGIVAGTGPAANAAYYNEYSDVAATPNVSSTTAVQAFAAGSTYLYSVKTGLDDTRAVIYRVNKSSGARTVMTNATSGSSYNTWLGHANDMTIVDIAGVHHLFVVTMKGSGAQLVKLKYDGTRYWKVGSYQLRLDGAVAKASGISVVSASSTKVNFFLKSGRSVYRGSLGATATSGTVHLARAFTLSITGARVNGATVSDLGTFANQGFFYDRTRKVVYYPLTKENRSIVLVYRGIDWATSGTRTAATDLSFRITSSRYSKFEIEGVGISGTRLYFNTNRSNANGSYDGVHVFKGYAVS
;
A
#
# COMPACT_ATOMS: atom_id res chain seq x y z
N MET A 1 30.96 68.91 -28.40
CA MET A 1 31.80 67.84 -28.97
C MET A 1 32.41 67.07 -27.80
N HIS A 2 31.66 66.09 -27.28
CA HIS A 2 31.87 64.65 -27.49
C HIS A 2 33.03 64.10 -26.64
N VAL A 3 32.77 63.64 -25.41
CA VAL A 3 32.26 62.30 -25.02
C VAL A 3 33.27 61.19 -25.32
N THR A 4 34.11 60.88 -24.34
CA THR A 4 34.93 59.65 -24.28
C THR A 4 35.05 59.16 -22.83
N THR A 5 33.93 58.90 -22.16
CA THR A 5 33.90 58.25 -20.83
C THR A 5 32.94 57.05 -20.76
N SER A 6 32.59 56.43 -21.89
CA SER A 6 31.57 55.36 -21.91
C SER A 6 32.07 53.93 -22.15
N LEU A 7 33.34 53.67 -22.52
CA LEU A 7 33.80 52.29 -22.76
C LEU A 7 34.46 51.60 -21.55
N ALA A 8 35.30 52.29 -20.78
CA ALA A 8 36.04 51.65 -19.68
C ALA A 8 35.14 51.18 -18.52
N ARG A 9 34.06 51.92 -18.23
CA ARG A 9 33.05 51.53 -17.22
C ARG A 9 32.14 50.38 -17.66
N ARG A 10 31.97 50.16 -18.96
CA ARG A 10 31.13 49.07 -19.50
C ARG A 10 31.86 47.73 -19.54
N LEU A 11 33.20 47.74 -19.62
CA LEU A 11 34.01 46.51 -19.61
C LEU A 11 34.18 45.92 -18.20
N ALA A 12 34.26 46.77 -17.18
CA ALA A 12 34.35 46.32 -15.78
C ALA A 12 33.05 45.66 -15.27
N VAL A 13 31.89 46.06 -15.81
CA VAL A 13 30.60 45.42 -15.49
C VAL A 13 30.44 44.08 -16.22
N LEU A 14 31.06 43.89 -17.38
CA LEU A 14 31.01 42.62 -18.11
C LEU A 14 31.91 41.54 -17.47
N LEU A 15 33.06 41.90 -16.89
CA LEU A 15 33.93 40.93 -16.21
C LEU A 15 33.40 40.49 -14.84
N ALA A 16 32.63 41.34 -14.17
CA ALA A 16 31.93 40.99 -12.92
C ALA A 16 30.68 40.10 -13.15
N LEU A 17 30.15 40.04 -14.38
CA LEU A 17 29.01 39.19 -14.72
C LEU A 17 29.41 37.75 -15.11
N VAL A 18 30.68 37.50 -15.44
CA VAL A 18 31.18 36.18 -15.88
C VAL A 18 31.71 35.32 -14.71
N ILE A 19 31.90 35.90 -13.52
CA ILE A 19 32.31 35.17 -12.29
C ILE A 19 31.09 34.67 -11.47
N GLY A 20 29.86 34.92 -11.95
CA GLY A 20 28.61 34.66 -11.23
C GLY A 20 27.84 33.40 -11.63
N ILE A 21 28.46 32.42 -12.31
CA ILE A 21 27.80 31.11 -12.60
C ILE A 21 28.73 29.97 -12.21
N VAL A 22 29.12 29.92 -10.93
CA VAL A 22 29.17 28.63 -10.24
C VAL A 22 27.77 28.42 -9.73
N ALA A 23 26.87 27.99 -10.62
CA ALA A 23 25.64 27.35 -10.19
C ALA A 23 26.08 26.16 -9.36
N GLY A 24 25.99 26.30 -8.04
CA GLY A 24 26.20 25.20 -7.12
C GLY A 24 25.28 24.07 -7.55
N THR A 25 25.84 23.08 -8.26
CA THR A 25 25.31 21.73 -8.23
C THR A 25 25.58 21.26 -6.82
N GLY A 26 24.73 21.69 -5.88
CA GLY A 26 24.53 20.93 -4.66
C GLY A 26 24.34 19.47 -5.09
N PRO A 27 24.92 18.50 -4.36
CA PRO A 27 24.72 17.09 -4.70
C PRO A 27 23.22 16.90 -4.93
N ALA A 28 22.85 16.29 -6.07
CA ALA A 28 21.48 15.91 -6.31
C ALA A 28 21.01 15.23 -5.03
N ALA A 29 19.97 15.77 -4.38
CA ALA A 29 19.49 15.24 -3.11
C ALA A 29 19.39 13.71 -3.27
N ASN A 30 20.22 12.97 -2.52
CA ASN A 30 20.36 11.54 -2.74
C ASN A 30 18.96 10.92 -2.70
N ALA A 31 18.57 10.23 -3.76
CA ALA A 31 17.28 9.55 -3.80
C ALA A 31 17.17 8.66 -2.57
N ALA A 32 16.17 8.90 -1.73
CA ALA A 32 15.98 8.14 -0.51
C ALA A 32 15.68 6.69 -0.88
N TYR A 33 16.53 5.79 -0.40
CA TYR A 33 16.48 4.37 -0.71
C TYR A 33 16.47 3.55 0.57
N TYR A 34 15.44 2.74 0.74
CA TYR A 34 15.26 1.91 1.93
C TYR A 34 15.26 0.42 1.54
N ASN A 35 16.22 -0.32 2.06
CA ASN A 35 16.47 -1.72 1.71
C ASN A 35 16.63 -2.65 2.91
N GLU A 36 16.39 -2.14 4.12
CA GLU A 36 16.39 -2.92 5.35
C GLU A 36 15.05 -2.85 6.06
N TYR A 37 14.77 -3.88 6.85
CA TYR A 37 13.58 -3.96 7.69
C TYR A 37 13.91 -4.63 9.03
N SER A 38 13.01 -4.45 9.99
CA SER A 38 12.99 -5.19 11.24
C SER A 38 11.72 -6.04 11.32
N ASP A 39 11.85 -7.27 11.82
CA ASP A 39 10.69 -8.10 12.16
C ASP A 39 9.94 -7.47 13.34
N VAL A 40 8.61 -7.36 13.23
CA VAL A 40 7.74 -6.97 14.35
C VAL A 40 7.15 -8.21 15.01
N ALA A 41 6.60 -9.13 14.21
CA ALA A 41 6.16 -10.43 14.67
C ALA A 41 6.05 -11.42 13.51
N ALA A 42 6.31 -12.71 13.78
CA ALA A 42 5.95 -13.78 12.84
C ALA A 42 4.41 -13.88 12.70
N THR A 43 3.90 -14.52 11.66
CA THR A 43 2.48 -14.89 11.51
C THR A 43 2.41 -16.36 11.09
N PRO A 44 2.40 -17.32 12.03
CA PRO A 44 2.52 -18.75 11.72
C PRO A 44 1.33 -19.28 10.92
N ASN A 45 1.46 -20.50 10.39
CA ASN A 45 0.35 -21.18 9.73
C ASN A 45 -0.63 -21.71 10.79
N VAL A 46 -1.91 -21.42 10.64
CA VAL A 46 -2.98 -21.87 11.54
C VAL A 46 -4.24 -22.17 10.73
N SER A 47 -5.10 -23.08 11.21
CA SER A 47 -6.39 -23.39 10.56
C SER A 47 -6.27 -23.71 9.05
N SER A 48 -5.17 -24.36 8.65
CA SER A 48 -4.84 -24.68 7.24
C SER A 48 -4.63 -23.46 6.33
N THR A 49 -4.32 -22.29 6.90
CA THR A 49 -3.98 -21.07 6.16
C THR A 49 -2.47 -20.89 6.10
N THR A 50 -1.94 -20.67 4.91
CA THR A 50 -0.50 -20.68 4.62
C THR A 50 -0.03 -19.52 3.75
N ALA A 51 -0.92 -18.88 2.98
CA ALA A 51 -0.58 -17.75 2.14
C ALA A 51 -0.90 -16.44 2.86
N VAL A 52 0.07 -15.56 3.06
CA VAL A 52 -0.18 -14.18 3.52
C VAL A 52 -0.82 -13.39 2.40
N GLN A 53 -1.77 -12.53 2.75
CA GLN A 53 -2.55 -11.73 1.80
C GLN A 53 -2.68 -10.30 2.33
N ALA A 54 -3.90 -9.80 2.54
CA ALA A 54 -4.17 -8.42 2.95
C ALA A 54 -3.35 -7.92 4.15
N PHE A 55 -3.12 -6.60 4.18
CA PHE A 55 -2.49 -5.89 5.28
C PHE A 55 -3.13 -4.53 5.54
N ALA A 56 -3.21 -4.12 6.80
CA ALA A 56 -3.46 -2.73 7.17
C ALA A 56 -2.76 -2.36 8.48
N ALA A 57 -2.27 -1.12 8.55
CA ALA A 57 -1.63 -0.57 9.73
C ALA A 57 -2.59 0.37 10.47
N GLY A 58 -3.02 -0.03 11.67
CA GLY A 58 -3.79 0.83 12.59
C GLY A 58 -2.88 1.63 13.52
N SER A 59 -3.47 2.47 14.37
CA SER A 59 -2.74 3.32 15.31
C SER A 59 -1.89 2.52 16.31
N THR A 60 -2.40 1.40 16.82
CA THR A 60 -1.70 0.55 17.80
C THR A 60 -1.37 -0.85 17.26
N TYR A 61 -2.21 -1.35 16.35
CA TYR A 61 -2.12 -2.73 15.87
C TYR A 61 -2.00 -2.78 14.34
N LEU A 62 -1.24 -3.76 13.87
CA LEU A 62 -1.14 -4.18 12.48
C LEU A 62 -2.08 -5.36 12.27
N TYR A 63 -2.73 -5.41 11.12
CA TYR A 63 -3.67 -6.46 10.75
C TYR A 63 -3.20 -7.13 9.47
N SER A 64 -3.24 -8.46 9.41
CA SER A 64 -2.93 -9.20 8.19
C SER A 64 -3.83 -10.41 8.03
N VAL A 65 -4.20 -10.75 6.80
CA VAL A 65 -4.92 -11.99 6.51
C VAL A 65 -3.95 -13.08 6.07
N LYS A 66 -4.19 -14.31 6.50
CA LYS A 66 -3.69 -15.52 5.83
C LYS A 66 -4.84 -16.33 5.26
N THR A 67 -4.66 -16.88 4.06
CA THR A 67 -5.62 -17.76 3.40
C THR A 67 -5.07 -19.17 3.21
N GLY A 68 -5.97 -20.14 3.07
CA GLY A 68 -5.62 -21.45 2.49
C GLY A 68 -5.28 -21.29 1.01
N LEU A 69 -4.51 -22.21 0.45
CA LEU A 69 -4.13 -22.18 -0.97
C LEU A 69 -5.31 -22.33 -1.93
N ASP A 70 -6.45 -22.82 -1.43
CA ASP A 70 -7.71 -22.97 -2.14
C ASP A 70 -8.65 -21.76 -1.93
N ASP A 71 -8.21 -20.73 -1.19
CA ASP A 71 -8.97 -19.54 -0.80
C ASP A 71 -10.30 -19.84 -0.06
N THR A 72 -10.46 -21.05 0.50
CA THR A 72 -11.70 -21.45 1.20
C THR A 72 -11.70 -21.07 2.67
N ARG A 73 -10.53 -20.80 3.26
CA ARG A 73 -10.35 -20.40 4.66
C ARG A 73 -9.47 -19.18 4.76
N ALA A 74 -9.82 -18.28 5.68
CA ALA A 74 -9.01 -17.11 6.01
C ALA A 74 -8.99 -16.88 7.51
N VAL A 75 -7.82 -16.50 8.04
CA VAL A 75 -7.62 -16.03 9.42
C VAL A 75 -7.14 -14.59 9.40
N ILE A 76 -7.43 -13.85 10.47
CA ILE A 76 -6.98 -12.47 10.63
C ILE A 76 -6.03 -12.42 11.81
N TYR A 77 -4.78 -12.02 11.56
CA TYR A 77 -3.82 -11.70 12.60
C TYR A 77 -3.97 -10.24 13.02
N ARG A 78 -3.89 -10.01 14.33
CA ARG A 78 -3.72 -8.69 14.95
C ARG A 78 -2.41 -8.70 15.73
N VAL A 79 -1.52 -7.76 15.41
CA VAL A 79 -0.18 -7.65 16.02
C VAL A 79 -0.02 -6.28 16.64
N ASN A 80 0.36 -6.20 17.91
CA ASN A 80 0.74 -4.93 18.53
C ASN A 80 2.05 -4.45 17.91
N LYS A 81 2.04 -3.27 17.30
CA LYS A 81 3.18 -2.79 16.49
C LYS A 81 4.45 -2.51 17.30
N SER A 82 4.32 -2.33 18.61
CA SER A 82 5.43 -1.98 19.50
C SER A 82 6.00 -3.19 20.23
N SER A 83 5.13 -4.07 20.75
CA SER A 83 5.55 -5.25 21.53
C SER A 83 5.68 -6.53 20.71
N GLY A 84 5.16 -6.56 19.47
CA GLY A 84 5.08 -7.79 18.67
C GLY A 84 4.03 -8.79 19.17
N ALA A 85 3.29 -8.49 20.25
CA ALA A 85 2.25 -9.35 20.77
C ALA A 85 1.19 -9.63 19.70
N ARG A 86 0.93 -10.90 19.42
CA ARG A 86 0.12 -11.36 18.29
C ARG A 86 -1.06 -12.19 18.74
N THR A 87 -2.19 -12.00 18.07
CA THR A 87 -3.40 -12.81 18.26
C THR A 87 -4.03 -13.14 16.90
N VAL A 88 -4.48 -14.39 16.74
CA VAL A 88 -5.43 -14.74 15.67
C VAL A 88 -6.81 -14.31 16.17
N MET A 89 -7.45 -13.38 15.46
CA MET A 89 -8.73 -12.84 15.86
C MET A 89 -9.83 -13.90 15.75
N THR A 90 -10.82 -13.82 16.63
CA THR A 90 -11.97 -14.74 16.67
C THR A 90 -13.17 -14.13 15.96
N ASN A 91 -13.79 -14.89 15.06
CA ASN A 91 -15.11 -14.56 14.53
C ASN A 91 -16.13 -14.69 15.66
N ALA A 92 -16.64 -13.57 16.12
CA ALA A 92 -17.55 -13.53 17.26
C ALA A 92 -18.96 -14.05 16.95
N THR A 93 -19.32 -14.24 15.68
CA THR A 93 -20.59 -14.90 15.32
C THR A 93 -20.49 -16.42 15.45
N SER A 94 -19.37 -17.04 15.08
CA SER A 94 -19.22 -18.50 15.07
C SER A 94 -18.31 -19.06 16.16
N GLY A 95 -17.58 -18.22 16.88
CA GLY A 95 -16.52 -18.64 17.81
C GLY A 95 -15.26 -19.16 17.14
N SER A 96 -15.21 -19.24 15.81
CA SER A 96 -14.06 -19.79 15.06
C SER A 96 -12.91 -18.78 14.91
N SER A 97 -11.68 -19.29 14.84
CA SER A 97 -10.48 -18.51 14.49
C SER A 97 -10.33 -18.24 12.98
N TYR A 98 -11.19 -18.84 12.15
CA TYR A 98 -11.20 -18.66 10.70
C TYR A 98 -12.60 -18.36 10.16
N ASN A 99 -12.63 -17.88 8.93
CA ASN A 99 -13.84 -17.70 8.14
C ASN A 99 -13.69 -18.32 6.75
N THR A 100 -14.80 -18.44 6.01
CA THR A 100 -14.85 -19.10 4.69
C THR A 100 -15.29 -18.18 3.55
N TRP A 101 -15.39 -16.88 3.82
CA TRP A 101 -16.03 -15.93 2.91
C TRP A 101 -15.12 -14.79 2.44
N LEU A 102 -13.90 -14.67 2.97
CA LEU A 102 -12.94 -13.66 2.52
C LEU A 102 -12.28 -13.98 1.16
N GLY A 103 -12.33 -15.22 0.66
CA GLY A 103 -11.69 -15.58 -0.60
C GLY A 103 -10.18 -15.37 -0.54
N HIS A 104 -9.59 -14.84 -1.62
CA HIS A 104 -8.16 -14.55 -1.70
C HIS A 104 -7.74 -13.42 -0.74
N ALA A 105 -8.66 -12.55 -0.36
CA ALA A 105 -8.41 -11.49 0.62
C ALA A 105 -7.16 -10.65 0.29
N ASN A 106 -6.95 -10.28 -0.98
CA ASN A 106 -5.68 -9.72 -1.45
C ASN A 106 -5.26 -8.44 -0.72
N ASP A 107 -6.22 -7.63 -0.27
CA ASP A 107 -5.91 -6.37 0.39
C ASP A 107 -7.01 -5.94 1.38
N MET A 108 -6.64 -5.10 2.34
CA MET A 108 -7.59 -4.55 3.31
C MET A 108 -7.27 -3.12 3.70
N THR A 109 -8.27 -2.43 4.22
CA THR A 109 -8.11 -1.09 4.80
C THR A 109 -8.89 -0.99 6.12
N ILE A 110 -8.37 -0.17 7.03
CA ILE A 110 -9.03 0.16 8.31
C ILE A 110 -9.78 1.47 8.17
N VAL A 111 -10.94 1.57 8.81
CA VAL A 111 -11.68 2.82 8.94
C VAL A 111 -12.48 2.83 10.23
N ASP A 112 -12.54 3.99 10.87
CA ASP A 112 -13.42 4.25 11.99
C ASP A 112 -14.67 4.97 11.47
N ILE A 113 -15.84 4.42 11.79
CA ILE A 113 -17.14 4.97 11.39
C ILE A 113 -17.93 5.19 12.66
N ALA A 114 -18.22 6.44 13.00
CA ALA A 114 -18.93 6.81 14.22
C ALA A 114 -18.34 6.16 15.49
N GLY A 115 -17.01 6.18 15.62
CA GLY A 115 -16.29 5.60 16.76
C GLY A 115 -16.16 4.06 16.75
N VAL A 116 -16.68 3.39 15.73
CA VAL A 116 -16.59 1.92 15.60
C VAL A 116 -15.53 1.55 14.57
N HIS A 117 -14.63 0.64 14.96
CA HIS A 117 -13.55 0.18 14.10
C HIS A 117 -14.03 -0.85 13.07
N HIS A 118 -13.60 -0.66 11.83
CA HIS A 118 -13.93 -1.54 10.72
C HIS A 118 -12.71 -1.94 9.89
N LEU A 119 -12.78 -3.15 9.34
CA LEU A 119 -11.91 -3.61 8.25
C LEU A 119 -12.76 -3.75 7.00
N PHE A 120 -12.27 -3.25 5.87
CA PHE A 120 -12.81 -3.54 4.54
C PHE A 120 -11.80 -4.40 3.80
N VAL A 121 -12.23 -5.58 3.35
CA VAL A 121 -11.36 -6.58 2.71
C VAL A 121 -11.88 -6.88 1.30
N VAL A 122 -11.02 -6.74 0.29
CA VAL A 122 -11.35 -7.16 -1.08
C VAL A 122 -11.08 -8.65 -1.24
N THR A 123 -12.06 -9.38 -1.77
CA THR A 123 -12.03 -10.86 -1.77
C THR A 123 -11.45 -11.47 -3.05
N MET A 124 -11.36 -10.66 -4.12
CA MET A 124 -11.08 -11.08 -5.51
C MET A 124 -12.03 -12.14 -6.10
N LYS A 125 -13.13 -12.49 -5.43
CA LYS A 125 -14.07 -13.51 -5.94
C LYS A 125 -14.79 -13.04 -7.20
N GLY A 126 -15.01 -13.95 -8.15
CA GLY A 126 -15.82 -13.69 -9.35
C GLY A 126 -17.34 -13.79 -9.14
N SER A 127 -17.76 -14.34 -8.01
CA SER A 127 -19.16 -14.48 -7.62
C SER A 127 -19.30 -14.20 -6.12
N GLY A 128 -20.52 -13.93 -5.67
CA GLY A 128 -20.78 -13.53 -4.28
C GLY A 128 -20.23 -12.14 -3.97
N ALA A 129 -19.64 -11.97 -2.78
CA ALA A 129 -19.12 -10.68 -2.32
C ALA A 129 -17.70 -10.43 -2.83
N GLN A 130 -17.47 -9.27 -3.46
CA GLN A 130 -16.15 -8.78 -3.86
C GLN A 130 -15.51 -7.90 -2.78
N LEU A 131 -16.33 -7.34 -1.90
CA LEU A 131 -15.92 -6.52 -0.76
C LEU A 131 -16.67 -6.99 0.48
N VAL A 132 -15.96 -7.14 1.59
CA VAL A 132 -16.56 -7.49 2.88
C VAL A 132 -16.19 -6.44 3.92
N LYS A 133 -17.19 -6.01 4.69
CA LYS A 133 -17.04 -5.10 5.83
C LYS A 133 -17.10 -5.89 7.12
N LEU A 134 -16.08 -5.73 7.95
CA LEU A 134 -15.99 -6.29 9.29
C LEU A 134 -16.07 -5.18 10.31
N LYS A 135 -16.85 -5.38 11.37
CA LYS A 135 -16.68 -4.65 12.63
C LYS A 135 -15.68 -5.43 13.47
N TYR A 136 -14.82 -4.75 14.20
CA TYR A 136 -13.97 -5.42 15.19
C TYR A 136 -13.90 -4.66 16.51
N ASP A 137 -13.68 -5.42 17.58
CA ASP A 137 -13.45 -4.91 18.92
C ASP A 137 -12.46 -5.85 19.64
N GLY A 138 -11.35 -5.29 20.11
CA GLY A 138 -10.23 -6.06 20.66
C GLY A 138 -9.75 -7.16 19.72
N THR A 139 -9.90 -8.41 20.15
CA THR A 139 -9.49 -9.63 19.43
C THR A 139 -10.64 -10.30 18.69
N ARG A 140 -11.83 -9.68 18.67
CA ARG A 140 -13.03 -10.23 18.05
C ARG A 140 -13.45 -9.44 16.81
N TYR A 141 -14.02 -10.13 15.83
CA TYR A 141 -14.60 -9.50 14.64
C TYR A 141 -15.95 -10.10 14.26
N TRP A 142 -16.77 -9.31 13.57
CA TRP A 142 -18.07 -9.69 13.02
C TRP A 142 -18.13 -9.30 11.56
N LYS A 143 -18.67 -10.19 10.72
CA LYS A 143 -19.03 -9.84 9.35
C LYS A 143 -20.30 -9.00 9.38
N VAL A 144 -20.18 -7.71 9.10
CA VAL A 144 -21.31 -6.76 9.15
C VAL A 144 -21.74 -6.25 7.79
N GLY A 145 -21.02 -6.60 6.71
CA GLY A 145 -21.58 -6.41 5.39
C GLY A 145 -20.87 -7.11 4.24
N SER A 146 -21.58 -7.29 3.13
CA SER A 146 -21.12 -7.97 1.90
C SER A 146 -21.59 -7.22 0.67
N TYR A 147 -20.67 -6.86 -0.21
CA TYR A 147 -20.98 -6.00 -1.35
C TYR A 147 -20.41 -6.58 -2.64
N GLN A 148 -21.14 -6.35 -3.72
CA GLN A 148 -20.62 -6.53 -5.07
C GLN A 148 -19.84 -5.29 -5.49
N LEU A 149 -18.76 -5.49 -6.23
CA LEU A 149 -18.06 -4.42 -6.91
C LEU A 149 -18.42 -4.52 -8.39
N ARG A 150 -18.86 -3.41 -9.01
CA ARG A 150 -19.27 -3.40 -10.42
C ARG A 150 -18.54 -2.31 -11.19
N LEU A 151 -17.91 -2.67 -12.31
CA LEU A 151 -17.37 -1.73 -13.28
C LEU A 151 -18.17 -1.90 -14.57
N ASP A 152 -18.82 -0.83 -15.04
CA ASP A 152 -19.63 -0.84 -16.27
C ASP A 152 -20.65 -2.00 -16.30
N GLY A 153 -21.26 -2.29 -15.15
CA GLY A 153 -22.24 -3.37 -14.97
C GLY A 153 -21.65 -4.77 -14.73
N ALA A 154 -20.37 -5.00 -15.05
CA ALA A 154 -19.71 -6.28 -14.84
C ALA A 154 -19.12 -6.43 -13.42
N VAL A 155 -19.03 -7.65 -12.90
CA VAL A 155 -18.37 -7.93 -11.61
C VAL A 155 -16.89 -7.57 -11.70
N ALA A 156 -16.43 -6.72 -10.79
CA ALA A 156 -15.05 -6.28 -10.71
C ALA A 156 -14.29 -7.00 -9.58
N LYS A 157 -13.18 -7.67 -9.94
CA LYS A 157 -12.29 -8.33 -8.97
C LYS A 157 -11.17 -7.37 -8.57
N ALA A 158 -11.47 -6.48 -7.62
CA ALA A 158 -10.44 -5.59 -7.06
C ALA A 158 -9.38 -6.41 -6.31
N SER A 159 -8.12 -6.15 -6.59
CA SER A 159 -6.93 -6.72 -5.96
C SER A 159 -6.27 -5.79 -4.94
N GLY A 160 -6.83 -4.59 -4.72
CA GLY A 160 -6.30 -3.62 -3.74
C GLY A 160 -7.40 -2.71 -3.21
N ILE A 161 -7.27 -2.23 -1.98
CA ILE A 161 -8.19 -1.23 -1.40
C ILE A 161 -7.51 -0.30 -0.41
N SER A 162 -7.82 1.00 -0.49
CA SER A 162 -7.44 1.98 0.55
C SER A 162 -8.54 3.01 0.74
N VAL A 163 -8.80 3.40 1.99
CA VAL A 163 -9.75 4.47 2.31
C VAL A 163 -9.19 5.82 1.87
N VAL A 164 -10.01 6.60 1.16
CA VAL A 164 -9.71 7.98 0.79
C VAL A 164 -10.27 8.94 1.84
N SER A 165 -11.52 8.71 2.25
CA SER A 165 -12.21 9.51 3.26
C SER A 165 -13.37 8.73 3.86
N ALA A 166 -13.75 9.05 5.08
CA ALA A 166 -14.91 8.49 5.74
C ALA A 166 -15.67 9.56 6.54
N SER A 167 -16.99 9.45 6.53
CA SER A 167 -17.91 10.24 7.36
C SER A 167 -18.91 9.29 8.04
N SER A 168 -19.82 9.84 8.84
CA SER A 168 -20.94 9.09 9.41
C SER A 168 -21.92 8.53 8.37
N THR A 169 -21.89 9.05 7.13
CA THR A 169 -22.84 8.69 6.06
C THR A 169 -22.20 7.93 4.91
N LYS A 170 -20.91 8.14 4.63
CA LYS A 170 -20.26 7.56 3.45
C LYS A 170 -18.79 7.22 3.70
N VAL A 171 -18.32 6.14 3.09
CA VAL A 171 -16.90 5.81 2.97
C VAL A 171 -16.52 5.80 1.49
N ASN A 172 -15.45 6.53 1.15
CA ASN A 172 -14.90 6.59 -0.20
C ASN A 172 -13.59 5.81 -0.23
N PHE A 173 -13.39 5.02 -1.27
CA PHE A 173 -12.25 4.15 -1.45
C PHE A 173 -11.55 4.42 -2.78
N PHE A 174 -10.25 4.22 -2.78
CA PHE A 174 -9.56 3.76 -3.97
C PHE A 174 -9.55 2.24 -3.95
N LEU A 175 -9.92 1.64 -5.09
CA LEU A 175 -9.79 0.21 -5.35
C LEU A 175 -8.87 0.02 -6.53
N LYS A 176 -8.12 -1.09 -6.58
CA LYS A 176 -7.16 -1.36 -7.64
C LYS A 176 -7.40 -2.72 -8.27
N SER A 177 -7.18 -2.85 -9.59
CA SER A 177 -6.98 -4.13 -10.27
C SER A 177 -5.76 -4.01 -11.18
N GLY A 178 -4.73 -4.81 -10.91
CA GLY A 178 -3.42 -4.64 -11.55
C GLY A 178 -2.88 -3.23 -11.28
N ARG A 179 -2.67 -2.44 -12.34
CA ARG A 179 -2.20 -1.04 -12.25
C ARG A 179 -3.30 0.01 -12.33
N SER A 180 -4.53 -0.39 -12.63
CA SER A 180 -5.68 0.52 -12.76
C SER A 180 -6.30 0.78 -11.39
N VAL A 181 -6.51 2.05 -11.06
CA VAL A 181 -7.16 2.50 -9.83
C VAL A 181 -8.53 3.07 -10.15
N TYR A 182 -9.50 2.76 -9.29
CA TYR A 182 -10.90 3.08 -9.39
C TYR A 182 -11.38 3.78 -8.12
N ARG A 183 -12.39 4.62 -8.26
CA ARG A 183 -13.16 5.20 -7.16
C ARG A 183 -14.35 4.32 -6.87
N GLY A 184 -14.59 4.03 -5.60
CA GLY A 184 -15.81 3.40 -5.12
C GLY A 184 -16.32 4.12 -3.88
N SER A 185 -17.62 4.15 -3.68
CA SER A 185 -18.25 4.72 -2.49
C SER A 185 -19.26 3.76 -1.90
N LEU A 186 -19.39 3.77 -0.59
CA LEU A 186 -20.37 2.96 0.14
C LEU A 186 -21.03 3.81 1.23
N GLY A 187 -22.32 3.61 1.45
CA GLY A 187 -23.01 4.15 2.62
C GLY A 187 -22.38 3.61 3.92
N ALA A 188 -22.06 4.48 4.86
CA ALA A 188 -21.33 4.12 6.08
C ALA A 188 -22.03 3.04 6.91
N THR A 189 -23.36 3.02 6.92
CA THR A 189 -24.21 2.04 7.63
C THR A 189 -24.69 0.89 6.75
N ALA A 190 -24.43 0.92 5.44
CA ALA A 190 -24.88 -0.13 4.53
C ALA A 190 -24.27 -1.47 4.95
N THR A 191 -25.07 -2.54 4.91
CA THR A 191 -24.66 -3.92 5.23
C THR A 191 -24.65 -4.82 4.00
N SER A 192 -25.22 -4.35 2.88
CA SER A 192 -25.18 -5.04 1.60
C SER A 192 -25.29 -4.04 0.43
N GLY A 193 -25.16 -4.52 -0.80
CA GLY A 193 -25.42 -3.75 -2.01
C GLY A 193 -24.29 -3.80 -3.03
N THR A 194 -24.34 -2.85 -3.97
CA THR A 194 -23.38 -2.73 -5.07
C THR A 194 -22.58 -1.44 -4.93
N VAL A 195 -21.26 -1.55 -4.99
CA VAL A 195 -20.35 -0.42 -5.15
C VAL A 195 -20.01 -0.29 -6.63
N HIS A 196 -20.50 0.77 -7.26
CA HIS A 196 -20.14 1.11 -8.63
C HIS A 196 -18.76 1.74 -8.67
N LEU A 197 -17.90 1.19 -9.52
CA LEU A 197 -16.53 1.63 -9.72
C LEU A 197 -16.46 2.59 -10.90
N ALA A 198 -15.80 3.72 -10.69
CA ALA A 198 -15.44 4.64 -11.76
C ALA A 198 -13.91 4.66 -11.91
N ARG A 199 -13.41 4.56 -13.15
CA ARG A 199 -11.96 4.64 -13.40
C ARG A 199 -11.42 5.98 -12.89
N ALA A 200 -10.31 5.93 -12.15
CA ALA A 200 -9.62 7.11 -11.66
C ALA A 200 -8.34 7.34 -12.47
N PHE A 201 -7.29 6.58 -12.16
CA PHE A 201 -5.96 6.75 -12.75
C PHE A 201 -5.25 5.40 -12.92
N THR A 202 -4.10 5.40 -13.59
CA THR A 202 -3.26 4.22 -13.79
C THR A 202 -1.87 4.47 -13.20
N LEU A 203 -1.34 3.49 -12.47
CA LEU A 203 0.02 3.51 -11.95
C LEU A 203 1.01 3.06 -13.03
N SER A 204 1.84 3.98 -13.52
CA SER A 204 2.91 3.65 -14.46
C SER A 204 4.11 3.05 -13.72
N ILE A 205 4.65 1.98 -14.28
CA ILE A 205 5.93 1.37 -13.87
C ILE A 205 7.06 1.69 -14.86
N THR A 206 6.71 2.28 -16.01
CA THR A 206 7.67 2.61 -17.06
C THR A 206 8.65 3.65 -16.55
N GLY A 207 9.95 3.34 -16.65
CA GLY A 207 11.02 4.24 -16.21
C GLY A 207 11.10 4.44 -14.69
N ALA A 208 10.39 3.63 -13.90
CA ALA A 208 10.46 3.72 -12.45
C ALA A 208 11.89 3.42 -11.97
N ARG A 209 12.36 4.26 -11.05
CA ARG A 209 13.72 4.20 -10.52
C ARG A 209 13.72 3.62 -9.12
N VAL A 210 14.67 2.73 -8.85
CA VAL A 210 14.97 2.18 -7.53
C VAL A 210 16.45 2.41 -7.27
N ASN A 211 16.76 3.08 -6.16
CA ASN A 211 18.12 3.52 -5.86
C ASN A 211 18.76 4.29 -7.05
N GLY A 212 17.99 5.23 -7.63
CA GLY A 212 18.43 6.06 -8.76
C GLY A 212 18.45 5.39 -10.14
N ALA A 213 18.37 4.05 -10.21
CA ALA A 213 18.48 3.28 -11.45
C ALA A 213 17.12 2.75 -11.93
N THR A 214 16.90 2.75 -13.26
CA THR A 214 15.69 2.16 -13.86
C THR A 214 15.66 0.65 -13.63
N VAL A 215 14.50 0.12 -13.22
CA VAL A 215 14.27 -1.33 -13.10
C VAL A 215 13.49 -1.80 -14.33
N SER A 216 14.19 -2.44 -15.28
CA SER A 216 13.64 -2.79 -16.59
C SER A 216 12.61 -3.91 -16.58
N ASP A 217 12.67 -4.83 -15.61
CA ASP A 217 11.83 -6.03 -15.58
C ASP A 217 10.59 -5.90 -14.67
N LEU A 218 10.24 -4.68 -14.23
CA LEU A 218 9.05 -4.44 -13.37
C LEU A 218 7.75 -4.96 -13.97
N GLY A 219 7.65 -5.06 -15.30
CA GLY A 219 6.47 -5.64 -15.98
C GLY A 219 6.24 -7.12 -15.67
N THR A 220 7.25 -7.81 -15.14
CA THR A 220 7.17 -9.24 -14.76
C THR A 220 6.85 -9.46 -13.28
N PHE A 221 6.71 -8.40 -12.49
CA PHE A 221 6.39 -8.51 -11.08
C PHE A 221 4.89 -8.71 -10.87
N ALA A 222 4.54 -9.52 -9.89
CA ALA A 222 3.19 -9.64 -9.39
C ALA A 222 2.77 -8.32 -8.72
N ASN A 223 1.53 -7.92 -8.98
CA ASN A 223 0.96 -6.67 -8.50
C ASN A 223 0.20 -6.97 -7.22
N GLN A 224 0.60 -6.34 -6.11
CA GLN A 224 0.06 -6.67 -4.80
C GLN A 224 -1.01 -5.67 -4.35
N GLY A 225 -1.30 -5.61 -3.05
CA GLY A 225 -2.15 -4.58 -2.46
C GLY A 225 -1.59 -3.17 -2.66
N PHE A 226 -2.14 -2.16 -1.98
CA PHE A 226 -1.58 -0.82 -1.98
C PHE A 226 -2.07 0.00 -0.80
N PHE A 227 -1.34 1.06 -0.48
CA PHE A 227 -1.75 2.00 0.57
C PHE A 227 -1.81 3.43 0.03
N TYR A 228 -2.85 4.16 0.42
CA TYR A 228 -2.98 5.59 0.17
C TYR A 228 -2.88 6.38 1.48
N ASP A 229 -1.79 7.13 1.64
CA ASP A 229 -1.66 8.16 2.67
C ASP A 229 -2.48 9.39 2.25
N ARG A 230 -3.70 9.47 2.77
CA ARG A 230 -4.61 10.58 2.51
C ARG A 230 -4.09 11.95 2.96
N THR A 231 -3.27 11.99 4.01
CA THR A 231 -2.75 13.24 4.58
C THR A 231 -1.71 13.84 3.65
N ARG A 232 -0.88 12.97 3.05
CA ARG A 232 0.23 13.40 2.19
C ARG A 232 -0.06 13.25 0.70
N LYS A 233 -1.23 12.72 0.34
CA LYS A 233 -1.60 12.47 -1.06
C LYS A 233 -0.61 11.53 -1.74
N VAL A 234 -0.20 10.46 -1.05
CA VAL A 234 0.82 9.51 -1.52
C VAL A 234 0.26 8.10 -1.62
N VAL A 235 0.51 7.42 -2.75
CA VAL A 235 0.26 5.98 -2.91
C VAL A 235 1.56 5.20 -2.80
N TYR A 236 1.56 4.15 -1.99
CA TYR A 236 2.62 3.14 -1.89
C TYR A 236 2.14 1.85 -2.56
N TYR A 237 2.92 1.39 -3.52
CA TYR A 237 2.53 0.31 -4.41
C TYR A 237 3.55 -0.83 -4.42
N PRO A 238 3.33 -1.89 -3.61
CA PRO A 238 4.19 -3.07 -3.61
C PRO A 238 4.06 -3.90 -4.89
N LEU A 239 5.21 -4.34 -5.37
CA LEU A 239 5.42 -5.25 -6.48
C LEU A 239 6.39 -6.34 -6.03
N THR A 240 6.12 -7.59 -6.35
CA THR A 240 7.00 -8.71 -5.95
C THR A 240 7.36 -9.64 -7.10
N LYS A 241 8.55 -10.25 -7.02
CA LYS A 241 9.04 -11.31 -7.90
C LYS A 241 10.06 -12.13 -7.12
N GLU A 242 9.76 -13.41 -6.90
CA GLU A 242 10.66 -14.35 -6.22
C GLU A 242 11.08 -13.83 -4.84
N ASN A 243 12.39 -13.59 -4.62
CA ASN A 243 12.96 -13.04 -3.39
C ASN A 243 13.07 -11.51 -3.38
N ARG A 244 12.49 -10.83 -4.37
CA ARG A 244 12.61 -9.39 -4.57
C ARG A 244 11.26 -8.70 -4.49
N SER A 245 11.13 -7.79 -3.54
CA SER A 245 9.98 -6.90 -3.40
C SER A 245 10.40 -5.44 -3.53
N ILE A 246 9.62 -4.65 -4.27
CA ILE A 246 9.83 -3.22 -4.50
C ILE A 246 8.55 -2.49 -4.11
N VAL A 247 8.65 -1.35 -3.43
CA VAL A 247 7.51 -0.44 -3.23
C VAL A 247 7.75 0.82 -4.03
N LEU A 248 6.90 1.05 -5.04
CA LEU A 248 6.89 2.28 -5.81
C LEU A 248 6.01 3.32 -5.11
N VAL A 249 6.41 4.59 -5.19
CA VAL A 249 5.68 5.70 -4.55
C VAL A 249 5.12 6.63 -5.60
N TYR A 250 3.89 7.10 -5.44
CA TYR A 250 3.24 8.06 -6.34
C TYR A 250 2.71 9.23 -5.51
N ARG A 251 3.10 10.46 -5.83
CA ARG A 251 2.74 11.67 -5.07
C ARG A 251 1.67 12.49 -5.77
N GLY A 252 1.06 13.42 -5.02
CA GLY A 252 0.04 14.33 -5.54
C GLY A 252 -1.24 13.61 -5.96
N ILE A 253 -1.54 12.48 -5.32
CA ILE A 253 -2.74 11.68 -5.57
C ILE A 253 -3.85 12.15 -4.64
N ASP A 254 -5.00 12.52 -5.19
CA ASP A 254 -6.21 12.82 -4.45
C ASP A 254 -7.44 12.26 -5.16
N TRP A 255 -8.62 12.47 -4.56
CA TRP A 255 -9.87 11.95 -5.11
C TRP A 255 -10.09 12.33 -6.57
N ALA A 256 -9.72 13.54 -7.01
CA ALA A 256 -9.96 14.03 -8.37
C ALA A 256 -8.92 13.55 -9.39
N THR A 257 -7.80 12.98 -8.93
CA THR A 257 -6.69 12.52 -9.76
C THR A 257 -7.13 11.56 -10.86
N SER A 258 -6.73 11.88 -12.10
CA SER A 258 -7.03 11.09 -13.31
C SER A 258 -5.78 10.75 -14.14
N GLY A 259 -5.92 9.99 -15.22
CA GLY A 259 -4.84 9.74 -16.18
C GLY A 259 -3.75 8.80 -15.68
N THR A 260 -2.55 8.89 -16.26
CA THR A 260 -1.39 8.05 -15.88
C THR A 260 -0.52 8.77 -14.87
N ARG A 261 -0.10 8.06 -13.81
CA ARG A 261 0.74 8.59 -12.74
C ARG A 261 2.08 7.88 -12.72
N THR A 262 3.16 8.64 -12.67
CA THR A 262 4.54 8.12 -12.68
C THR A 262 5.07 8.00 -11.26
N ALA A 263 5.87 6.97 -11.02
CA ALA A 263 6.51 6.77 -9.73
C ALA A 263 7.50 7.90 -9.43
N ALA A 264 7.59 8.27 -8.16
CA ALA A 264 8.61 9.17 -7.64
C ALA A 264 10.01 8.61 -7.95
N THR A 265 10.92 9.48 -8.36
CA THR A 265 12.29 9.11 -8.74
C THR A 265 13.29 9.23 -7.60
N ASP A 266 12.88 9.89 -6.52
CA ASP A 266 13.65 10.30 -5.34
C ASP A 266 13.29 9.51 -4.07
N LEU A 267 12.32 8.59 -4.14
CA LEU A 267 11.94 7.73 -3.02
C LEU A 267 11.61 6.32 -3.53
N SER A 268 12.35 5.34 -3.06
CA SER A 268 12.14 3.94 -3.43
C SER A 268 12.45 2.98 -2.29
N PHE A 269 11.79 1.82 -2.30
CA PHE A 269 12.02 0.74 -1.35
C PHE A 269 12.31 -0.54 -2.13
N ARG A 270 13.31 -1.32 -1.71
CA ARG A 270 13.56 -2.65 -2.26
C ARG A 270 14.16 -3.57 -1.24
N ILE A 271 13.52 -4.71 -1.03
CA ILE A 271 14.13 -5.85 -0.35
C ILE A 271 14.51 -6.88 -1.42
N THR A 272 15.76 -7.33 -1.41
CA THR A 272 16.19 -8.54 -2.11
C THR A 272 16.77 -9.48 -1.08
N SER A 273 16.02 -10.53 -0.75
CA SER A 273 16.37 -11.41 0.36
C SER A 273 17.45 -12.42 -0.07
N SER A 274 18.55 -12.48 0.65
CA SER A 274 19.52 -13.59 0.56
C SER A 274 19.13 -14.80 1.41
N ARG A 275 18.21 -14.61 2.38
CA ARG A 275 17.79 -15.64 3.35
C ARG A 275 16.61 -16.48 2.86
N TYR A 276 15.78 -15.90 2.00
CA TYR A 276 14.51 -16.46 1.58
C TYR A 276 14.47 -16.53 0.06
N SER A 277 14.17 -17.71 -0.49
CA SER A 277 13.98 -17.89 -1.94
C SER A 277 12.69 -17.24 -2.42
N LYS A 278 11.73 -17.03 -1.51
CA LYS A 278 10.51 -16.26 -1.72
C LYS A 278 10.42 -15.12 -0.71
N PHE A 279 10.19 -13.90 -1.17
CA PHE A 279 9.99 -12.73 -0.34
C PHE A 279 9.00 -11.76 -1.01
N GLU A 280 7.74 -11.94 -0.68
CA GLU A 280 6.64 -11.16 -1.22
C GLU A 280 6.08 -10.20 -0.18
N ILE A 281 6.17 -8.90 -0.44
CA ILE A 281 5.40 -7.89 0.29
C ILE A 281 3.98 -7.89 -0.29
N GLU A 282 3.01 -8.34 0.49
CA GLU A 282 1.61 -8.48 0.04
C GLU A 282 0.83 -7.16 0.20
N GLY A 283 1.15 -6.40 1.24
CA GLY A 283 0.58 -5.08 1.49
C GLY A 283 1.46 -4.22 2.39
N VAL A 284 1.18 -2.92 2.39
CA VAL A 284 1.93 -1.92 3.16
C VAL A 284 0.97 -0.97 3.87
N GLY A 285 1.43 -0.23 4.87
CA GLY A 285 0.61 0.74 5.58
C GLY A 285 1.41 1.62 6.54
N ILE A 286 0.99 2.88 6.69
CA ILE A 286 1.63 3.82 7.60
C ILE A 286 0.93 3.80 8.96
N SER A 287 1.74 3.76 10.03
CA SER A 287 1.26 3.99 11.39
C SER A 287 2.22 4.88 12.17
N GLY A 288 1.73 6.05 12.58
CA GLY A 288 2.60 7.15 13.00
C GLY A 288 3.43 7.63 11.81
N THR A 289 4.75 7.65 11.94
CA THR A 289 5.68 8.03 10.88
C THR A 289 6.31 6.83 10.17
N ARG A 290 5.94 5.58 10.49
CA ARG A 290 6.66 4.39 10.01
C ARG A 290 5.84 3.63 8.97
N LEU A 291 6.53 3.09 7.96
CA LEU A 291 5.94 2.21 6.94
C LEU A 291 6.10 0.76 7.34
N TYR A 292 4.97 0.11 7.60
CA TYR A 292 4.88 -1.31 7.91
C TYR A 292 4.42 -2.10 6.71
N PHE A 293 4.69 -3.40 6.74
CA PHE A 293 4.27 -4.33 5.69
C PHE A 293 4.16 -5.75 6.24
N ASN A 294 3.42 -6.61 5.55
CA ASN A 294 3.44 -8.06 5.80
C ASN A 294 4.18 -8.79 4.67
N THR A 295 4.57 -10.03 4.92
CA THR A 295 5.24 -10.85 3.92
C THR A 295 4.76 -12.29 3.86
N ASN A 296 4.66 -12.81 2.64
CA ASN A 296 4.76 -14.22 2.34
C ASN A 296 6.23 -14.54 2.00
N ARG A 297 6.95 -15.22 2.90
CA ARG A 297 8.38 -15.51 2.73
C ARG A 297 8.74 -16.92 3.18
N SER A 298 9.55 -17.59 2.39
CA SER A 298 9.93 -18.98 2.63
C SER A 298 11.33 -19.31 2.11
N ASN A 299 11.88 -20.41 2.61
CA ASN A 299 13.05 -21.09 2.06
C ASN A 299 12.88 -22.61 2.21
N ALA A 300 13.94 -23.38 1.93
CA ALA A 300 13.93 -24.84 2.01
C ALA A 300 13.50 -25.38 3.39
N ASN A 301 13.65 -24.60 4.47
CA ASN A 301 13.34 -24.99 5.84
C ASN A 301 11.90 -24.61 6.26
N GLY A 302 11.13 -23.95 5.39
CA GLY A 302 9.71 -23.65 5.62
C GLY A 302 9.30 -22.20 5.37
N SER A 303 8.12 -21.84 5.88
CA SER A 303 7.55 -20.49 5.83
C SER A 303 7.94 -19.69 7.08
N TYR A 304 8.26 -18.41 6.87
CA TYR A 304 8.72 -17.48 7.89
C TYR A 304 7.91 -16.18 7.87
N ASP A 305 6.66 -16.27 7.45
CA ASP A 305 5.76 -15.13 7.29
C ASP A 305 5.69 -14.24 8.52
N GLY A 306 5.41 -12.96 8.30
CA GLY A 306 5.37 -12.00 9.39
C GLY A 306 4.92 -10.62 8.98
N VAL A 307 4.94 -9.73 9.96
CA VAL A 307 4.77 -8.29 9.82
C VAL A 307 6.05 -7.58 10.24
N HIS A 308 6.37 -6.52 9.51
CA HIS A 308 7.68 -5.88 9.50
C HIS A 308 7.54 -4.38 9.40
N VAL A 309 8.67 -3.70 9.60
CA VAL A 309 8.78 -2.24 9.42
C VAL A 309 10.07 -1.91 8.68
N PHE A 310 10.01 -1.01 7.70
CA PHE A 310 11.21 -0.51 7.04
C PHE A 310 12.09 0.28 8.03
N LYS A 311 13.39 0.02 8.04
CA LYS A 311 14.35 0.78 8.87
C LYS A 311 14.67 2.12 8.23
N GLY A 312 14.93 3.13 9.06
CA GLY A 312 15.33 4.48 8.62
C GLY A 312 14.22 5.30 7.98
N TYR A 313 13.16 4.69 7.47
CA TYR A 313 12.06 5.43 6.87
C TYR A 313 11.17 6.07 7.95
N ALA A 314 11.08 7.40 7.88
CA ALA A 314 10.10 8.19 8.59
C ALA A 314 9.37 9.08 7.59
N VAL A 315 8.05 9.03 7.62
CA VAL A 315 7.22 9.90 6.80
C VAL A 315 7.32 11.32 7.41
N SER A 316 7.89 12.25 6.64
CA SER A 316 7.88 13.69 6.91
C SER A 316 6.52 14.28 6.57
#